data_AF-A0A7K9EAG8-F1
#
_entry.id   AF-A0A7K9EAG8-F1
#
_cell.length_a   1.000
_cell.length_b   1.000
_cell.length_c   1.000
_cell.angle_alpha   90.00
_cell.angle_beta   90.00
_cell.angle_gamma   90.00
#
_symmetry.space_group_name_H-M   'P 1'
#
loop_
_entity.id
_entity.type
_entity.pdbx_description
1 polymer ?
#
loop_
_entity_poly.entity_id
_entity_poly.type
_entity_poly.pdbx_seq_one_letter_code
_entity_poly.pdbx_strand_id
1 'polypeptide(L)'
;WALHLKNVTISLSGQYECSFATYPYGTKAAKVQLIVEAEEEQHYVKEVQLNQTLEIPCLENTTSENLSNYPLKWLVEENDKKEELVTKEPSRPAVYRNSSVLYGQRVCLGLNNALKIFPIKLVDDGRVFSCHVMYHPERVQKSSTVLRVFGK
;
A
#
# COMPACT_ATOMS: atom_id res chain seq x y z
N TRP A 1 -19.80 -7.11 -28.72
CA TRP A 1 -19.30 -5.76 -28.41
C TRP A 1 -19.07 -5.70 -26.92
N ALA A 2 -17.92 -5.16 -26.49
CA ALA A 2 -17.57 -5.04 -25.08
C ALA A 2 -17.05 -3.62 -24.81
N LEU A 3 -17.48 -3.02 -23.70
CA LEU A 3 -16.98 -1.73 -23.25
C LEU A 3 -15.67 -1.97 -22.47
N HIS A 4 -14.57 -1.40 -22.96
CA HIS A 4 -13.28 -1.43 -22.27
C HIS A 4 -12.94 0.00 -21.82
N LEU A 5 -12.92 0.22 -20.51
CA LEU A 5 -12.51 1.49 -19.92
C LEU A 5 -10.98 1.47 -19.68
N LYS A 6 -10.31 2.60 -19.90
CA LYS A 6 -8.89 2.80 -19.61
C LYS A 6 -8.73 4.05 -18.74
N ASN A 7 -7.71 4.05 -17.88
CA ASN A 7 -7.45 5.14 -16.92
C ASN A 7 -8.69 5.41 -16.04
N VAL A 8 -9.16 4.35 -15.36
CA VAL A 8 -10.38 4.41 -14.56
C VAL A 8 -10.14 5.28 -13.33
N THR A 9 -11.01 6.26 -13.12
CA THR A 9 -10.99 7.18 -11.97
C THR A 9 -12.32 7.15 -11.25
N ILE A 10 -12.35 7.71 -10.03
CA ILE A 10 -13.56 7.73 -9.19
C ILE A 10 -14.76 8.36 -9.92
N SER A 11 -14.53 9.35 -10.79
CA SER A 11 -15.57 10.02 -11.59
C SER A 11 -16.26 9.13 -12.61
N LEU A 12 -15.69 7.95 -12.92
CA LEU A 12 -16.34 6.95 -13.79
C LEU A 12 -17.26 6.01 -13.00
N SER A 13 -17.35 6.13 -11.67
CA SER A 13 -18.35 5.37 -10.91
C SER A 13 -19.76 5.75 -11.35
N GLY A 14 -20.62 4.77 -11.62
CA GLY A 14 -21.96 5.03 -12.13
C GLY A 14 -22.64 3.80 -12.73
N GLN A 15 -23.87 3.99 -13.17
CA GLN A 15 -24.62 2.96 -13.88
C GLN A 15 -24.32 3.03 -15.37
N TYR A 16 -23.85 1.92 -15.92
CA TYR A 16 -23.59 1.74 -17.35
C TYR A 16 -24.70 0.89 -17.95
N GLU A 17 -25.20 1.28 -19.11
CA GLU A 17 -26.20 0.54 -19.86
C GLU A 17 -25.62 0.00 -21.16
N CYS A 18 -25.94 -1.26 -21.46
CA CYS A 18 -25.66 -1.90 -22.73
C CYS A 18 -26.99 -2.20 -23.41
N SER A 19 -27.23 -1.60 -24.58
CA SER A 19 -28.46 -1.75 -25.36
C SER A 19 -28.19 -2.28 -26.76
N PHE A 20 -28.93 -3.30 -27.19
CA PHE A 20 -28.89 -3.85 -28.54
C PHE A 20 -30.27 -3.78 -29.18
N ALA A 21 -30.35 -3.17 -30.35
CA ALA A 21 -31.54 -3.15 -31.19
C ALA A 21 -31.34 -4.08 -32.39
N THR A 22 -32.27 -5.01 -32.59
CA THR A 22 -32.21 -5.96 -33.70
C THR A 22 -33.58 -6.02 -34.36
N TYR A 23 -33.68 -5.74 -35.67
CA TYR A 23 -34.93 -5.92 -36.40
C TYR A 23 -35.17 -7.42 -36.71
N PRO A 24 -36.40 -7.95 -36.61
CA PRO A 24 -37.64 -7.32 -36.11
C PRO A 24 -37.82 -7.42 -34.57
N TYR A 25 -36.82 -7.95 -33.86
CA TYR A 25 -36.87 -8.34 -32.45
C TYR A 25 -36.84 -7.20 -31.42
N GLY A 26 -36.74 -5.94 -31.86
CA GLY A 26 -36.75 -4.76 -30.98
C GLY A 26 -35.44 -4.55 -30.21
N THR A 27 -35.53 -3.85 -29.08
CA THR A 27 -34.36 -3.46 -28.26
C THR A 27 -34.33 -4.23 -26.95
N LYS A 28 -33.15 -4.75 -26.59
CA LYS A 28 -32.86 -5.34 -25.28
C LYS A 28 -31.76 -4.53 -24.61
N ALA A 29 -31.91 -4.22 -23.33
CA ALA A 29 -30.92 -3.49 -22.55
C ALA A 29 -30.61 -4.19 -21.21
N ALA A 30 -29.38 -4.05 -20.74
CA ALA A 30 -28.92 -4.51 -19.45
C ALA A 30 -28.07 -3.43 -18.78
N LYS A 31 -28.16 -3.33 -17.46
CA LYS A 31 -27.47 -2.31 -16.66
C LYS A 31 -26.47 -2.96 -15.72
N VAL A 32 -25.32 -2.31 -15.54
CA VAL A 32 -24.26 -2.70 -14.61
C VAL A 32 -23.87 -1.48 -13.78
N GLN A 33 -23.69 -1.67 -12.48
CA GLN A 33 -23.15 -0.63 -11.60
C GLN A 33 -21.63 -0.77 -11.54
N LEU A 34 -20.90 0.28 -11.96
CA LEU A 34 -19.47 0.40 -11.74
C LEU A 34 -19.23 1.20 -10.45
N ILE A 35 -18.42 0.65 -9.56
CA ILE A 35 -17.94 1.34 -8.35
C ILE A 35 -16.42 1.35 -8.44
N VAL A 36 -15.85 2.54 -8.44
CA VAL A 36 -14.40 2.75 -8.41
C VAL A 36 -14.05 3.24 -7.01
N GLU A 37 -13.35 2.40 -6.26
CA GLU A 37 -12.86 2.72 -4.93
C GLU A 37 -11.58 3.54 -5.04
N ALA A 38 -11.40 4.52 -4.16
CA ALA A 38 -10.14 5.24 -4.04
C ALA A 38 -9.05 4.30 -3.52
N GLU A 39 -7.78 4.61 -3.77
CA GLU A 39 -6.70 3.96 -3.02
C GLU A 39 -6.94 4.22 -1.53
N GLU A 40 -7.12 3.15 -0.76
CA GLU A 40 -7.21 3.24 0.69
C GLU A 40 -5.82 3.58 1.22
N GLU A 41 -5.64 4.84 1.60
CA GLU A 41 -4.46 5.31 2.34
C GLU A 41 -4.82 5.50 3.81
N GLN A 42 -4.26 4.64 4.67
CA GLN A 42 -4.39 4.75 6.11
C GLN A 42 -3.22 5.56 6.68
N HIS A 43 -3.49 6.48 7.60
CA HIS A 43 -2.48 7.33 8.20
C HIS A 43 -2.40 7.12 9.72
N TYR A 44 -1.21 6.81 10.21
CA TYR A 44 -0.92 6.53 11.61
C TYR A 44 0.20 7.43 12.12
N VAL A 45 0.22 7.65 13.43
CA VAL A 45 1.33 8.31 14.13
C VAL A 45 1.84 7.35 15.20
N LYS A 46 3.16 7.15 15.24
CA LYS A 46 3.77 6.26 16.23
C LYS A 46 4.88 6.95 17.00
N GLU A 47 4.69 6.95 18.32
CA GLU A 47 5.62 7.53 19.28
C GLU A 47 6.63 6.46 19.74
N VAL A 48 7.92 6.80 19.75
CA VAL A 48 8.98 5.85 20.12
C VAL A 48 10.17 6.56 20.77
N GLN A 49 10.85 5.89 21.69
CA GLN A 49 12.05 6.43 22.32
C GLN A 49 13.32 6.10 21.51
N LEU A 50 14.35 6.93 21.66
CA LEU A 50 15.67 6.67 21.09
C LEU A 50 16.21 5.29 21.51
N ASN A 51 16.96 4.66 20.60
CA ASN A 51 17.64 3.38 20.79
C ASN A 51 16.70 2.18 21.09
N GLN A 52 15.39 2.32 20.89
CA GLN A 52 14.46 1.19 20.95
C GLN A 52 14.24 0.55 19.58
N THR A 53 13.67 -0.65 19.57
CA THR A 53 13.18 -1.31 18.36
C THR A 53 11.74 -0.86 18.12
N LEU A 54 11.48 -0.32 16.94
CA LEU A 54 10.13 -0.02 16.49
C LEU A 54 9.62 -1.11 15.57
N GLU A 55 8.36 -1.49 15.72
CA GLU A 55 7.64 -2.35 14.78
C GLU A 55 6.40 -1.62 14.25
N ILE A 56 6.35 -1.43 12.94
CA ILE A 56 5.25 -0.77 12.23
C ILE A 56 4.47 -1.84 11.47
N PRO A 57 3.20 -2.12 11.84
CA PRO A 57 2.38 -3.05 11.08
C PRO A 57 2.12 -2.50 9.68
N CYS A 58 2.13 -3.37 8.67
CA CYS A 58 1.77 -2.95 7.32
C CYS A 58 0.27 -2.61 7.21
N LEU A 59 -0.58 -3.35 7.94
CA LEU A 59 -2.03 -3.14 8.03
C LEU A 59 -2.49 -3.42 9.47
N GLU A 60 -3.27 -2.52 10.08
CA GLU A 60 -3.67 -2.66 11.49
C GLU A 60 -4.84 -3.63 11.72
N ASN A 61 -5.74 -3.83 10.74
CA ASN A 61 -7.07 -4.43 10.98
C ASN A 61 -7.52 -5.51 9.98
N THR A 62 -6.62 -6.23 9.33
CA THR A 62 -7.03 -7.36 8.47
C THR A 62 -7.13 -8.63 9.31
N THR A 63 -8.36 -9.02 9.67
CA THR A 63 -8.66 -10.38 10.12
C THR A 63 -8.26 -11.37 9.02
N SER A 64 -7.09 -12.00 9.21
CA SER A 64 -6.68 -13.29 8.65
C SER A 64 -6.56 -13.48 7.13
N GLU A 65 -6.39 -12.45 6.30
CA GLU A 65 -5.77 -12.70 4.99
C GLU A 65 -4.26 -12.80 5.18
N ASN A 66 -3.67 -13.91 4.70
CA ASN A 66 -2.23 -14.17 4.79
C ASN A 66 -1.47 -13.13 3.94
N LEU A 67 -1.19 -11.95 4.50
CA LEU A 67 -0.35 -10.90 3.91
C LEU A 67 1.02 -11.42 3.47
N SER A 68 1.46 -12.54 4.04
CA SER A 68 2.64 -13.28 3.63
C SER A 68 2.66 -13.63 2.14
N ASN A 69 1.50 -13.77 1.51
CA ASN A 69 1.34 -14.20 0.12
C ASN A 69 1.22 -13.04 -0.89
N TYR A 70 1.07 -11.80 -0.44
CA TYR A 70 0.94 -10.65 -1.34
C TYR A 70 2.28 -9.95 -1.56
N PRO A 71 2.55 -9.47 -2.79
CA PRO A 71 3.66 -8.56 -3.03
C PRO A 71 3.50 -7.29 -2.19
N LEU A 72 4.59 -6.80 -1.63
CA LEU A 72 4.60 -5.53 -0.91
C LEU A 72 5.91 -4.77 -1.05
N LYS A 73 5.81 -3.48 -0.76
CA LYS A 73 6.94 -2.56 -0.66
C LYS A 73 6.86 -1.73 0.61
N TRP A 74 8.00 -1.56 1.25
CA TRP A 74 8.18 -0.56 2.29
C TRP A 74 8.98 0.61 1.72
N LEU A 75 8.45 1.80 1.93
CA LEU A 75 9.02 3.07 1.51
C LEU A 75 9.27 3.95 2.72
N VAL A 76 10.23 4.86 2.61
CA VAL A 76 10.34 6.02 3.48
C VAL A 76 10.27 7.29 2.66
N GLU A 77 9.52 8.28 3.15
CA GLU A 77 9.36 9.58 2.53
C GLU A 77 10.12 10.64 3.33
N GLU A 78 10.96 11.42 2.65
CA GLU A 78 11.73 12.54 3.19
C GLU A 78 11.76 13.66 2.15
N ASN A 79 11.25 14.86 2.51
CA ASN A 79 11.25 16.04 1.64
C ASN A 79 10.74 15.76 0.20
N ASP A 80 9.56 15.15 0.09
CA ASP A 80 8.93 14.71 -1.18
C ASP A 80 9.68 13.63 -1.97
N LYS A 81 10.82 13.15 -1.47
CA LYS A 81 11.56 12.04 -2.05
C LYS A 81 11.12 10.74 -1.39
N LYS A 82 10.79 9.74 -2.21
CA LYS A 82 10.46 8.39 -1.76
C LYS A 82 11.64 7.45 -1.99
N GLU A 83 12.08 6.77 -0.95
CA GLU A 83 13.11 5.73 -1.01
C GLU A 83 12.48 4.36 -0.72
N GLU A 84 12.72 3.39 -1.61
CA GLU A 84 12.37 1.99 -1.35
C GLU A 84 13.33 1.40 -0.32
N LEU A 85 12.79 0.86 0.77
CA LEU A 85 13.57 0.16 1.80
C LEU A 85 13.60 -1.34 1.56
N VAL A 86 12.43 -1.94 1.33
CA VAL A 86 12.26 -3.38 1.19
C VAL A 86 11.21 -3.68 0.14
N THR A 87 11.46 -4.67 -0.71
CA THR A 87 10.45 -5.27 -1.59
C THR A 87 10.35 -6.75 -1.31
N LYS A 88 9.13 -7.28 -1.21
CA LYS A 88 8.88 -8.71 -1.06
C LYS A 88 7.88 -9.15 -2.11
N GLU A 89 8.25 -10.19 -2.85
CA GLU A 89 7.39 -10.87 -3.82
C GLU A 89 6.87 -12.19 -3.23
N PRO A 90 5.74 -12.72 -3.72
CA PRO A 90 5.25 -14.03 -3.32
C PRO A 90 6.31 -15.11 -3.56
N SER A 91 6.48 -16.00 -2.58
CA SER A 91 7.40 -17.16 -2.66
C SER A 91 8.89 -16.82 -2.88
N ARG A 92 9.28 -15.55 -2.73
CA ARG A 92 10.67 -15.09 -2.80
C ARG A 92 11.12 -14.44 -1.49
N PRO A 93 12.42 -14.54 -1.15
CA PRO A 93 12.95 -13.80 -0.02
C PRO A 93 12.83 -12.28 -0.25
N ALA A 94 12.69 -11.53 0.84
CA ALA A 94 12.64 -10.08 0.79
C ALA A 94 13.97 -9.50 0.31
N VAL A 95 13.89 -8.49 -0.55
CA VAL A 95 15.03 -7.77 -1.11
C VAL A 95 15.15 -6.43 -0.40
N TYR A 96 16.28 -6.22 0.26
CA TYR A 96 16.60 -4.98 0.96
C TYR A 96 17.38 -4.05 0.02
N ARG A 97 16.89 -2.83 -0.14
CA ARG A 97 17.56 -1.79 -0.93
C ARG A 97 18.57 -1.09 -0.03
N ASN A 98 19.85 -1.41 -0.22
CA ASN A 98 20.96 -0.75 0.49
C ASN A 98 21.31 0.64 -0.09
N SER A 99 20.35 1.35 -0.69
CA SER A 99 20.61 2.64 -1.36
C SER A 99 20.98 3.75 -0.38
N SER A 100 20.63 3.62 0.89
CA SER A 100 20.91 4.59 1.94
C SER A 100 21.67 3.98 3.11
N VAL A 101 22.85 4.54 3.40
CA VAL A 101 23.66 4.24 4.60
C VAL A 101 22.84 4.38 5.88
N LEU A 102 21.76 5.16 5.86
CA LEU A 102 20.90 5.41 7.01
C LEU A 102 20.09 4.17 7.41
N TYR A 103 19.74 3.26 6.48
CA TYR A 103 18.77 2.20 6.74
C TYR A 103 19.22 0.78 6.46
N GLY A 104 20.25 0.58 5.62
CA GLY A 104 20.61 -0.75 5.09
C GLY A 104 20.90 -1.84 6.13
N GLN A 105 21.31 -1.48 7.35
CA GLN A 105 21.55 -2.46 8.44
C GLN A 105 20.55 -2.36 9.61
N ARG A 106 19.65 -1.37 9.60
CA ARG A 106 18.72 -1.11 10.71
C ARG A 106 17.31 -1.64 10.45
N VAL A 107 17.00 -1.89 9.19
CA VAL A 107 15.65 -2.25 8.73
C VAL A 107 15.58 -3.74 8.43
N CYS A 108 14.60 -4.41 9.04
CA CYS A 108 14.28 -5.81 8.81
C CYS A 108 12.76 -5.97 8.68
N LEU A 109 12.30 -7.03 8.01
CA LEU A 109 10.89 -7.43 8.10
C LEU A 109 10.65 -8.30 9.34
N GLY A 110 9.59 -7.96 10.07
CA GLY A 110 9.03 -8.72 11.17
C GLY A 110 8.00 -9.76 10.73
N LEU A 111 7.18 -10.19 11.69
CA LEU A 111 6.02 -11.04 11.41
C LEU A 111 4.98 -10.25 10.61
N ASN A 112 4.19 -10.93 9.79
CA ASN A 112 3.14 -10.31 8.96
C ASN A 112 3.64 -9.11 8.12
N ASN A 113 4.91 -9.17 7.72
CA ASN A 113 5.59 -8.13 6.95
C ASN A 113 5.66 -6.76 7.63
N ALA A 114 5.55 -6.70 8.96
CA ALA A 114 5.78 -5.47 9.71
C ALA A 114 7.21 -4.94 9.48
N LEU A 115 7.36 -3.62 9.43
CA LEU A 115 8.69 -3.01 9.35
C LEU A 115 9.31 -2.94 10.73
N LYS A 116 10.47 -3.56 10.91
CA LYS A 116 11.28 -3.45 12.12
C LYS A 116 12.43 -2.50 11.89
N ILE A 117 12.59 -1.52 12.76
CA ILE A 117 13.68 -0.54 12.72
C ILE A 117 14.41 -0.57 14.05
N PHE A 118 15.71 -0.85 14.04
CA PHE A 118 16.55 -0.80 15.22
C PHE A 118 18.02 -0.45 14.90
N PRO A 119 18.68 0.40 15.70
CA PRO A 119 18.10 1.28 16.72
C PRO A 119 17.37 2.48 16.09
N ILE A 120 16.31 2.95 16.74
CA ILE A 120 15.69 4.25 16.42
C ILE A 120 16.65 5.39 16.73
N LYS A 121 16.81 6.30 15.78
CA LYS A 121 17.69 7.47 15.85
C LYS A 121 16.87 8.75 15.77
N LEU A 122 17.46 9.86 16.22
CA LEU A 122 16.81 11.19 16.13
C LEU A 122 16.50 11.60 14.68
N VAL A 123 17.31 11.13 13.72
CA VAL A 123 17.04 11.36 12.28
C VAL A 123 15.78 10.67 11.77
N ASP A 124 15.22 9.71 12.53
CA ASP A 124 13.98 9.05 12.16
C ASP A 124 12.73 9.86 12.59
N ASP A 125 12.90 10.93 13.38
CA ASP A 125 11.80 11.81 13.80
C ASP A 125 11.13 12.52 12.61
N GLY A 126 9.80 12.57 12.62
CA GLY A 126 9.00 13.17 11.54
C GLY A 126 8.99 12.39 10.22
N ARG A 127 9.78 11.31 10.10
CA ARG A 127 9.81 10.49 8.87
C ARG A 127 8.54 9.69 8.69
N VAL A 128 8.13 9.51 7.44
CA VAL A 128 6.93 8.76 7.06
C VAL A 128 7.34 7.42 6.46
N PHE A 129 6.93 6.33 7.09
CA PHE A 129 7.14 4.97 6.60
C PHE A 129 5.84 4.44 6.00
N SER A 130 5.88 4.03 4.74
CA SER A 130 4.69 3.61 4.00
C SER A 130 4.81 2.16 3.54
N CYS A 131 3.82 1.34 3.90
CA CYS A 131 3.63 0.01 3.35
C CYS A 131 2.67 0.08 2.17
N HIS A 132 3.04 -0.54 1.05
CA HIS A 132 2.24 -0.66 -0.15
C HIS A 132 2.01 -2.14 -0.43
N VAL A 133 0.78 -2.62 -0.32
CA VAL A 133 0.41 -4.02 -0.57
C VAL A 133 -0.37 -4.13 -1.86
N MET A 134 0.06 -5.03 -2.75
CA MET A 134 -0.64 -5.29 -4.02
C MET A 134 -1.54 -6.51 -3.88
N TYR A 135 -2.84 -6.28 -3.66
CA TYR A 135 -3.84 -7.36 -3.62
C TYR A 135 -4.30 -7.80 -5.01
N HIS A 136 -4.31 -6.85 -5.95
CA HIS A 136 -4.67 -7.03 -7.34
C HIS A 136 -3.66 -6.25 -8.19
N PRO A 137 -3.35 -6.66 -9.44
CA PRO A 137 -2.40 -5.96 -10.30
C PRO A 137 -2.65 -4.45 -10.46
N GLU A 138 -3.89 -4.03 -10.25
CA GLU A 138 -4.35 -2.63 -10.37
C GLU A 138 -4.80 -2.00 -9.04
N ARG A 139 -4.72 -2.72 -7.92
CA ARG A 139 -5.14 -2.20 -6.60
C ARG A 139 -4.01 -2.32 -5.59
N VAL A 140 -3.54 -1.16 -5.13
CA VAL A 140 -2.55 -1.04 -4.08
C VAL A 140 -3.24 -0.46 -2.84
N GLN A 141 -3.10 -1.15 -1.71
CA GLN A 141 -3.49 -0.59 -0.42
C GLN A 141 -2.26 0.05 0.21
N LYS A 142 -2.42 1.27 0.73
CA LYS A 142 -1.33 2.05 1.32
C LYS A 142 -1.58 2.28 2.81
N SER A 143 -0.55 2.10 3.61
CA SER A 143 -0.56 2.44 5.03
C SER A 143 0.68 3.24 5.34
N SER A 144 0.52 4.44 5.88
CA SER A 144 1.60 5.40 6.15
C SER A 144 1.66 5.71 7.64
N THR A 145 2.84 5.58 8.23
CA THR A 145 3.09 5.87 9.65
C THR A 145 4.13 6.96 9.78
N VAL A 146 3.75 8.07 10.43
CA VAL A 146 4.66 9.15 10.81
C VAL A 146 5.28 8.83 12.17
N LEU A 147 6.59 8.95 12.29
CA LEU A 147 7.28 8.73 13.57
C LEU A 147 7.41 10.02 14.38
N ARG A 148 7.26 9.88 15.69
CA ARG A 148 7.61 10.88 16.69
C ARG A 148 8.61 10.28 17.66
N VAL A 149 9.86 10.75 17.61
CA VAL A 149 10.97 10.21 18.37
C VAL A 149 11.24 11.10 19.58
N PHE A 150 11.24 10.50 20.77
CA PHE A 150 11.50 11.21 22.01
C PHE A 150 12.90 10.88 22.54
N GLY A 151 13.65 11.94 22.87
CA GLY A 151 14.83 11.84 23.72
C GLY A 151 14.43 11.63 25.18
N LYS A 152 15.24 10.88 25.92
CA LYS A 152 15.13 10.85 27.39
C LYS A 152 15.57 12.17 28.00
#